data_AF-A0A7I9XRW7-F1
#
_entry.id   AF-A0A7I9XRW7-F1
#
_cell.length_a   1.000
_cell.length_b   1.000
_cell.length_c   1.000
_cell.angle_alpha   90.00
_cell.angle_beta   90.00
_cell.angle_gamma   90.00
#
_symmetry.space_group_name_H-M   'P 1'
#
loop_
_entity.id
_entity.type
_entity.pdbx_description
1 polymer ?
#
loop_
_entity_poly.entity_id
_entity_poly.type
_entity_poly.pdbx_seq_one_letter_code
_entity_poly.pdbx_strand_id
1 'polypeptide(L)'
;MTTYPLIYATNDATILPQGAADLLDGAIPTIKFTSPDGNSKFTLCGPEAPWPGIQDGILLVDGLSGVTPGFKHIDLKGARQPGVTWTYTMYDTCNLTMRLQAHATTPQGMSRLVSEWIGAWNPNLQGSLEYWTVDRGYWWFPARWGEPWADQIKQLPRLVLHQEFTQKIRNDLAFWLGVPWTDTFPRDTSGWTGSAPAGCSWATSVTRTAGPPSCATREPKTGPRSVSPTAPARQR
;
A
#
# COMPACT_ATOMS: atom_id res chain seq x y z
N MET A 1 -10.77 28.45 -20.42
CA MET A 1 -11.30 27.78 -19.21
C MET A 1 -12.36 26.79 -19.68
N THR A 2 -11.95 25.60 -20.07
CA THR A 2 -12.86 24.50 -20.46
C THR A 2 -12.96 23.55 -19.29
N THR A 3 -13.95 23.78 -18.44
CA THR A 3 -14.33 22.84 -17.39
C THR A 3 -14.96 21.65 -18.07
N TYR A 4 -14.22 20.54 -18.16
CA TYR A 4 -14.73 19.28 -18.67
C TYR A 4 -15.73 18.71 -17.65
N PRO A 5 -16.88 18.17 -18.09
CA PRO A 5 -17.79 17.50 -17.17
C PRO A 5 -17.09 16.29 -16.56
N LEU A 6 -17.02 16.28 -15.23
CA LEU A 6 -16.57 15.15 -14.41
C LEU A 6 -17.36 13.92 -14.83
N ILE A 7 -16.68 12.88 -15.30
CA ILE A 7 -17.28 11.55 -15.48
C ILE A 7 -17.45 10.97 -14.07
N TYR A 8 -18.62 10.38 -13.82
CA TYR A 8 -19.05 9.85 -12.52
C TYR A 8 -18.27 8.60 -12.04
N ALA A 9 -16.98 8.47 -12.36
CA ALA A 9 -16.12 7.51 -11.69
C ALA A 9 -15.66 8.01 -10.30
N THR A 10 -15.89 9.30 -9.98
CA THR A 10 -15.28 9.97 -8.81
C THR A 10 -16.25 10.49 -7.73
N ASN A 11 -17.57 10.32 -7.89
CA ASN A 11 -18.48 10.45 -6.76
C ASN A 11 -18.91 9.05 -6.40
N ASP A 12 -18.80 8.66 -5.12
CA ASP A 12 -19.25 7.38 -4.57
C ASP A 12 -20.36 6.78 -5.43
N ALA A 13 -20.06 5.66 -6.10
CA ALA A 13 -21.04 4.98 -6.95
C ALA A 13 -22.34 4.88 -6.16
N THR A 14 -23.44 5.40 -6.71
CA THR A 14 -24.73 5.39 -6.00
C THR A 14 -25.03 3.95 -5.63
N ILE A 15 -24.90 3.64 -4.34
CA ILE A 15 -25.04 2.29 -3.84
C ILE A 15 -26.48 1.89 -4.10
N LEU A 16 -26.67 0.89 -4.97
CA LEU A 16 -27.99 0.37 -5.24
C LEU A 16 -28.53 -0.28 -3.96
N PRO A 17 -29.86 -0.30 -3.74
CA PRO A 17 -30.45 -0.92 -2.55
C PRO A 17 -29.99 -2.36 -2.32
N GLN A 18 -29.76 -3.11 -3.41
CA GLN A 18 -29.18 -4.45 -3.36
C GLN A 18 -27.73 -4.42 -2.85
N GLY A 19 -26.88 -3.55 -3.39
CA GLY A 19 -25.50 -3.38 -2.93
C GLY A 19 -25.42 -2.97 -1.45
N ALA A 20 -26.38 -2.17 -0.96
CA ALA A 20 -26.45 -1.84 0.46
C ALA A 20 -26.78 -3.05 1.34
N ALA A 21 -27.67 -3.94 0.89
CA ALA A 21 -27.96 -5.20 1.58
C ALA A 21 -26.73 -6.13 1.58
N ASP A 22 -26.04 -6.25 0.44
CA ASP A 22 -24.84 -7.07 0.30
C ASP A 22 -23.67 -6.54 1.16
N LEU A 23 -23.59 -5.22 1.34
CA LEU A 23 -22.60 -4.59 2.23
C LEU A 23 -22.86 -4.94 3.70
N LEU A 24 -24.13 -5.01 4.11
CA LEU A 24 -24.52 -5.38 5.47
C LEU A 24 -24.33 -6.88 5.74
N ASP A 25 -24.53 -7.72 4.74
CA ASP A 25 -24.27 -9.16 4.82
C ASP A 25 -22.77 -9.45 4.92
N GLY A 26 -21.94 -8.66 4.22
CA GLY A 26 -20.48 -8.72 4.34
C GLY A 26 -19.83 -9.97 3.72
N ALA A 27 -20.62 -10.84 3.06
CA ALA A 27 -20.12 -12.05 2.42
C ALA A 27 -19.25 -11.78 1.18
N ILE A 28 -19.47 -10.65 0.51
CA ILE A 28 -18.76 -10.27 -0.72
C ILE A 28 -17.57 -9.37 -0.38
N PRO A 29 -16.34 -9.72 -0.79
CA PRO A 29 -15.19 -8.84 -0.60
C PRO A 29 -15.27 -7.63 -1.52
N THR A 30 -14.79 -6.50 -1.03
CA THR A 30 -14.69 -5.26 -1.80
C THR A 30 -13.28 -5.11 -2.35
N ILE A 31 -13.17 -4.93 -3.67
CA ILE A 31 -11.90 -4.71 -4.36
C ILE A 31 -11.96 -3.34 -5.04
N LYS A 32 -11.04 -2.45 -4.66
CA LYS A 32 -10.95 -1.09 -5.20
C LYS A 32 -9.57 -0.84 -5.78
N PHE A 33 -9.50 -0.08 -6.87
CA PHE A 33 -8.27 0.45 -7.41
C PHE A 33 -8.29 1.97 -7.32
N THR A 34 -7.27 2.55 -6.70
CA THR A 34 -7.06 3.99 -6.64
C THR A 34 -5.81 4.34 -7.45
N SER A 35 -5.99 5.27 -8.40
CA SER A 35 -4.89 5.81 -9.20
C SER A 35 -3.82 6.45 -8.31
N PRO A 36 -2.55 6.50 -8.76
CA PRO A 36 -1.46 7.12 -7.99
C PRO A 36 -1.74 8.59 -7.60
N ASP A 37 -2.47 9.31 -8.46
CA ASP A 37 -2.84 10.71 -8.25
C ASP A 37 -4.09 10.88 -7.37
N GLY A 38 -4.78 9.78 -7.02
CA GLY A 38 -6.01 9.77 -6.23
C GLY A 38 -7.27 10.27 -6.97
N ASN A 39 -7.13 10.72 -8.22
CA ASN A 39 -8.19 11.33 -9.01
C ASN A 39 -9.21 10.32 -9.56
N SER A 40 -8.74 9.14 -9.99
CA SER A 40 -9.61 8.06 -10.44
C SER A 40 -9.61 6.93 -9.42
N LYS A 41 -10.82 6.51 -9.04
CA LYS A 41 -11.08 5.41 -8.13
C LYS A 41 -12.09 4.48 -8.78
N PHE A 42 -11.79 3.19 -8.79
CA PHE A 42 -12.65 2.20 -9.43
C PHE A 42 -12.96 1.09 -8.43
N THR A 43 -14.23 0.88 -8.15
CA THR A 43 -14.68 -0.31 -7.41
C THR A 43 -14.88 -1.44 -8.40
N LEU A 44 -13.95 -2.40 -8.39
CA LEU A 44 -13.91 -3.51 -9.36
C LEU A 44 -14.79 -4.69 -8.94
N CYS A 45 -14.94 -4.89 -7.63
CA CYS A 45 -15.74 -5.97 -7.06
C CYS A 45 -16.30 -5.53 -5.70
N GLY A 46 -17.43 -6.10 -5.31
CA GLY A 46 -18.07 -5.84 -4.02
C GLY A 46 -19.44 -5.16 -4.15
N PRO A 47 -20.05 -4.81 -3.00
CA PRO A 47 -21.38 -4.20 -2.94
C PRO A 47 -21.48 -2.81 -3.61
N GLU A 48 -20.36 -2.11 -3.71
CA GLU A 48 -20.25 -0.80 -4.36
C GLU A 48 -19.82 -0.90 -5.83
N ALA A 49 -19.72 -2.12 -6.37
CA ALA A 49 -19.33 -2.32 -7.76
C ALA A 49 -20.49 -1.93 -8.71
N PRO A 50 -20.17 -1.34 -9.88
CA PRO A 50 -21.18 -0.86 -10.82
C PRO A 50 -21.98 -2.02 -11.42
N TRP A 51 -23.32 -1.96 -11.36
CA TRP A 51 -24.14 -3.04 -11.92
C TRP A 51 -24.21 -2.98 -13.45
N PRO A 52 -23.90 -4.07 -14.19
CA PRO A 52 -23.95 -4.10 -15.64
C PRO A 52 -25.31 -3.67 -16.18
N GLY A 53 -25.32 -2.76 -17.17
CA GLY A 53 -26.53 -2.30 -17.85
C GLY A 53 -27.31 -1.20 -17.12
N ILE A 54 -26.99 -0.89 -15.87
CA ILE A 54 -27.61 0.21 -15.10
C ILE A 54 -26.60 1.33 -14.85
N GLN A 55 -25.37 0.97 -14.47
CA GLN A 55 -24.30 1.91 -14.13
C GLN A 55 -23.11 1.74 -15.06
N ASP A 56 -22.45 2.86 -15.38
CA ASP A 56 -21.21 2.86 -16.13
C ASP A 56 -20.06 2.52 -15.19
N GLY A 57 -19.21 1.57 -15.57
CA GLY A 57 -18.05 1.22 -14.76
C GLY A 57 -17.36 -0.07 -15.16
N ILE A 58 -16.37 -0.46 -14.38
CA ILE A 58 -15.49 -1.61 -14.66
C ILE A 58 -15.66 -2.64 -13.56
N LEU A 59 -15.84 -3.89 -13.97
CA LEU A 59 -16.01 -5.03 -13.10
C LEU A 59 -14.90 -6.05 -13.26
N LEU A 60 -14.61 -6.77 -12.19
CA LEU A 60 -13.75 -7.94 -12.17
C LEU A 60 -14.59 -9.20 -12.37
N VAL A 61 -14.38 -9.93 -13.48
CA VAL A 61 -15.24 -11.07 -13.86
C VAL A 61 -14.71 -12.41 -13.36
N ASP A 62 -13.41 -12.68 -13.53
CA ASP A 62 -12.79 -13.97 -13.18
C ASP A 62 -11.91 -13.89 -11.93
N GLY A 63 -12.11 -12.87 -11.10
CA GLY A 63 -11.30 -12.66 -9.89
C GLY A 63 -9.86 -12.24 -10.19
N LEU A 64 -9.03 -12.30 -9.14
CA LEU A 64 -7.61 -11.96 -9.21
C LEU A 64 -6.78 -13.25 -9.32
N SER A 65 -5.92 -13.32 -10.34
CA SER A 65 -4.95 -14.41 -10.49
C SER A 65 -3.54 -13.93 -10.17
N GLY A 66 -2.70 -14.81 -9.60
CA GLY A 66 -1.35 -14.43 -9.17
C GLY A 66 -1.33 -13.63 -7.86
N VAL A 67 -2.21 -13.97 -6.91
CA VAL A 67 -2.31 -13.28 -5.60
C VAL A 67 -1.05 -13.48 -4.74
N THR A 68 -0.35 -14.60 -4.94
CA THR A 68 0.87 -14.96 -4.22
C THR A 68 2.10 -14.70 -5.09
N PRO A 69 3.18 -14.14 -4.55
CA PRO A 69 4.43 -14.01 -5.30
C PRO A 69 5.00 -15.39 -5.67
N GLY A 70 5.70 -15.44 -6.81
CA GLY A 70 6.55 -16.58 -7.12
C GLY A 70 7.72 -16.66 -6.13
N PHE A 71 8.22 -17.87 -5.91
CA PHE A 71 9.43 -18.08 -5.11
C PHE A 71 10.37 -19.06 -5.81
N LYS A 72 11.66 -18.90 -5.57
CA LYS A 72 12.71 -19.79 -6.04
C LYS A 72 13.48 -20.32 -4.85
N HIS A 73 13.62 -21.64 -4.77
CA HIS A 73 14.48 -22.29 -3.79
C HIS A 73 15.91 -22.36 -4.32
N ILE A 74 16.85 -21.97 -3.46
CA ILE A 74 18.27 -22.17 -3.67
C ILE A 74 18.63 -23.44 -2.91
N ASP A 75 18.80 -24.52 -3.67
CA ASP A 75 19.08 -25.85 -3.14
C ASP A 75 20.49 -26.31 -3.54
N LEU A 76 21.19 -26.95 -2.61
CA LEU A 76 22.49 -27.56 -2.86
C LEU A 76 22.34 -29.06 -3.01
N LYS A 77 22.91 -29.61 -4.09
CA LYS A 77 22.93 -31.04 -4.34
C LYS A 77 24.36 -31.53 -4.55
N GLY A 78 24.82 -32.38 -3.63
CA GLY A 78 26.09 -33.11 -3.80
C GLY A 78 25.96 -34.19 -4.88
N ALA A 79 27.03 -34.44 -5.64
CA ALA A 79 27.02 -35.32 -6.82
C ALA A 79 26.56 -36.77 -6.56
N ARG A 80 26.66 -37.25 -5.32
CA ARG A 80 26.26 -38.62 -4.91
C ARG A 80 25.27 -38.65 -3.76
N GLN A 81 24.69 -37.50 -3.38
CA GLN A 81 23.72 -37.44 -2.29
C GLN A 81 22.30 -37.70 -2.81
N PRO A 82 21.54 -38.60 -2.16
CA PRO A 82 20.10 -38.68 -2.37
C PRO A 82 19.40 -37.47 -1.72
N GLY A 83 18.57 -36.77 -2.48
CA GLY A 83 17.88 -35.56 -2.04
C GLY A 83 18.63 -34.26 -2.34
N VAL A 84 18.13 -33.16 -1.79
CA VAL A 84 18.70 -31.80 -1.89
C VAL A 84 18.64 -31.13 -0.52
N THR A 85 19.63 -30.30 -0.21
CA THR A 85 19.65 -29.50 1.01
C THR A 85 19.15 -28.10 0.69
N TRP A 86 18.02 -27.71 1.30
CA TRP A 86 17.49 -26.35 1.19
C TRP A 86 18.45 -25.35 1.84
N THR A 87 18.84 -24.32 1.10
CA THR A 87 19.73 -23.26 1.61
C THR A 87 18.96 -21.99 1.89
N TYR A 88 18.12 -21.55 0.93
CA TYR A 88 17.38 -20.31 1.05
C TYR A 88 16.18 -20.26 0.08
N THR A 89 15.23 -19.36 0.33
CA THR A 89 14.11 -19.09 -0.58
C THR A 89 14.07 -17.60 -0.90
N MET A 90 14.14 -17.25 -2.18
CA MET A 90 13.98 -15.88 -2.67
C MET A 90 12.57 -15.70 -3.23
N TYR A 91 11.90 -14.62 -2.81
CA TYR A 91 10.62 -14.20 -3.39
C TYR A 91 10.88 -13.30 -4.60
N ASP A 92 10.22 -13.60 -5.70
CA ASP A 92 10.19 -12.75 -6.89
C ASP A 92 9.12 -11.66 -6.72
N THR A 93 9.09 -10.69 -7.64
CA THR A 93 8.00 -9.71 -7.72
C THR A 93 6.66 -10.41 -7.92
N CYS A 94 5.60 -9.85 -7.32
CA CYS A 94 4.26 -10.40 -7.47
C CYS A 94 3.60 -9.83 -8.72
N ASN A 95 3.21 -10.70 -9.65
CA ASN A 95 2.52 -10.34 -10.89
C ASN A 95 1.08 -10.81 -10.80
N LEU A 96 0.16 -9.85 -10.79
CA LEU A 96 -1.27 -10.07 -10.67
C LEU A 96 -1.92 -9.83 -12.02
N THR A 97 -2.79 -10.74 -12.45
CA THR A 97 -3.59 -10.57 -13.66
C THR A 97 -5.07 -10.45 -13.30
N MET A 98 -5.68 -9.34 -13.72
CA MET A 98 -7.10 -9.04 -13.52
C MET A 98 -7.84 -9.15 -14.85
N ARG A 99 -8.92 -9.92 -14.88
CA ARG A 99 -9.83 -9.96 -16.04
C ARG A 99 -11.00 -9.02 -15.77
N LEU A 100 -11.01 -7.93 -16.52
CA LEU A 100 -11.91 -6.81 -16.33
C LEU A 100 -12.92 -6.71 -17.47
N GLN A 101 -14.06 -6.13 -17.14
CA GLN A 101 -15.17 -5.92 -18.05
C GLN A 101 -15.69 -4.51 -17.84
N ALA A 102 -15.51 -3.65 -18.84
CA ALA A 102 -16.12 -2.33 -18.89
C ALA A 102 -17.55 -2.45 -19.42
N HIS A 103 -18.46 -1.79 -18.72
CA HIS A 103 -19.85 -1.62 -19.08
C HIS A 103 -20.21 -0.15 -19.09
N ALA A 104 -21.08 0.25 -20.01
CA ALA A 104 -21.66 1.58 -20.01
C ALA A 104 -23.09 1.54 -20.57
N THR A 105 -23.89 2.51 -20.19
CA THR A 105 -25.24 2.73 -20.71
C THR A 105 -25.22 3.45 -22.05
N THR A 106 -24.15 4.20 -22.34
CA THR A 106 -24.02 5.00 -23.56
C THR A 106 -22.70 4.71 -24.32
N PRO A 107 -22.68 4.77 -25.66
CA PRO A 107 -21.47 4.57 -26.46
C PRO A 107 -20.38 5.61 -26.19
N GLN A 108 -20.76 6.81 -25.75
CA GLN A 108 -19.87 7.89 -25.34
C GLN A 108 -19.30 7.64 -23.95
N GLY A 109 -20.14 7.16 -23.01
CA GLY A 109 -19.72 6.72 -21.68
C GLY A 109 -18.67 5.62 -21.76
N MET A 110 -18.85 4.63 -22.65
CA MET A 110 -17.89 3.55 -22.86
C MET A 110 -16.49 4.07 -23.24
N SER A 111 -16.40 4.93 -24.26
CA SER A 111 -15.10 5.47 -24.70
C SER A 111 -14.41 6.31 -23.61
N ARG A 112 -15.20 7.04 -22.83
CA ARG A 112 -14.72 7.84 -21.71
C ARG A 112 -14.19 6.97 -20.57
N LEU A 113 -14.97 5.98 -20.15
CA LEU A 113 -14.62 5.04 -19.10
C LEU A 113 -13.31 4.30 -19.42
N VAL A 114 -13.19 3.76 -20.64
CA VAL A 114 -11.98 3.05 -21.07
C VAL A 114 -10.79 4.00 -21.13
N SER A 115 -10.99 5.23 -21.60
CA SER A 115 -9.93 6.24 -21.66
C SER A 115 -9.48 6.70 -20.28
N GLU A 116 -10.40 6.83 -19.33
CA GLU A 116 -10.11 7.15 -17.93
C GLU A 116 -9.35 6.00 -17.25
N TRP A 117 -9.81 4.77 -17.45
CA TRP A 117 -9.11 3.59 -16.94
C TRP A 117 -7.67 3.52 -17.46
N ILE A 118 -7.48 3.65 -18.78
CA ILE A 118 -6.17 3.69 -19.42
C ILE A 118 -5.31 4.83 -18.86
N GLY A 119 -5.90 6.01 -18.66
CA GLY A 119 -5.22 7.19 -18.13
C GLY A 119 -4.88 7.11 -16.64
N ALA A 120 -5.60 6.29 -15.87
CA ALA A 120 -5.35 6.10 -14.43
C ALA A 120 -4.07 5.30 -14.14
N TRP A 121 -3.54 4.57 -15.13
CA TRP A 121 -2.31 3.79 -15.00
C TRP A 121 -1.10 4.58 -15.48
N ASN A 122 -0.13 4.76 -14.59
CA ASN A 122 1.17 5.34 -14.92
C ASN A 122 2.27 4.30 -14.61
N PRO A 123 3.18 3.98 -15.55
CA PRO A 123 4.21 2.96 -15.31
C PRO A 123 5.27 3.39 -14.28
N ASN A 124 5.45 4.70 -14.09
CA ASN A 124 6.45 5.26 -13.18
C ASN A 124 5.96 5.29 -11.73
N LEU A 125 4.65 5.39 -11.53
CA LEU A 125 4.03 5.53 -10.21
C LEU A 125 3.30 4.24 -9.80
N GLN A 126 3.02 4.11 -8.51
CA GLN A 126 2.27 2.99 -7.93
C GLN A 126 0.91 3.48 -7.48
N GLY A 127 -0.15 2.81 -7.90
CA GLY A 127 -1.50 2.98 -7.35
C GLY A 127 -1.72 2.04 -6.16
N SER A 128 -2.86 2.16 -5.50
CA SER A 128 -3.28 1.20 -4.47
C SER A 128 -4.40 0.30 -5.00
N LEU A 129 -4.18 -1.01 -4.94
CA LEU A 129 -5.23 -2.00 -5.08
C LEU A 129 -5.62 -2.46 -3.68
N GLU A 130 -6.86 -2.21 -3.30
CA GLU A 130 -7.39 -2.41 -1.96
C GLU A 130 -8.31 -3.63 -1.98
N TYR A 131 -8.15 -4.48 -0.98
CA TYR A 131 -8.95 -5.67 -0.74
C TYR A 131 -9.48 -5.61 0.69
N TRP A 132 -10.80 -5.49 0.81
CA TRP A 132 -11.49 -5.37 2.09
C TRP A 132 -12.50 -6.49 2.26
N THR A 133 -12.54 -7.08 3.46
CA THR A 133 -13.57 -8.04 3.85
C THR A 133 -13.89 -7.80 5.32
N VAL A 134 -15.16 -7.91 5.71
CA VAL A 134 -15.60 -7.68 7.10
C VAL A 134 -14.87 -8.60 8.08
N ASP A 135 -14.66 -9.87 7.72
CA ASP A 135 -14.03 -10.86 8.60
C ASP A 135 -12.50 -10.81 8.63
N ARG A 136 -11.87 -10.45 7.51
CA ARG A 136 -10.41 -10.55 7.32
C ARG A 136 -9.69 -9.22 7.37
N GLY A 137 -10.42 -8.11 7.49
CA GLY A 137 -9.89 -6.77 7.57
C GLY A 137 -9.39 -6.23 6.23
N TYR A 138 -8.50 -5.24 6.33
CA TYR A 138 -7.99 -4.45 5.20
C TYR A 138 -6.62 -4.91 4.75
N TRP A 139 -6.52 -5.13 3.45
CA TRP A 139 -5.28 -5.45 2.77
C TRP A 139 -5.13 -4.51 1.58
N TRP A 140 -3.92 -4.03 1.35
CA TRP A 140 -3.64 -3.21 0.19
C TRP A 140 -2.38 -3.71 -0.53
N PHE A 141 -2.36 -3.49 -1.83
CA PHE A 141 -1.34 -3.96 -2.74
C PHE A 141 -0.85 -2.78 -3.58
N PRO A 142 0.43 -2.38 -3.46
CA PRO A 142 1.00 -1.35 -4.31
C PRO A 142 1.06 -1.85 -5.75
N ALA A 143 0.11 -1.36 -6.55
CA ALA A 143 -0.13 -1.79 -7.91
C ALA A 143 0.64 -0.90 -8.88
N ARG A 144 1.64 -1.45 -9.57
CA ARG A 144 2.32 -0.80 -10.69
C ARG A 144 1.89 -1.43 -12.00
N TRP A 145 1.83 -0.63 -13.05
CA TRP A 145 1.61 -1.17 -14.40
C TRP A 145 2.77 -2.12 -14.78
N GLY A 146 2.44 -3.38 -15.05
CA GLY A 146 3.42 -4.45 -15.29
C GLY A 146 3.74 -4.65 -16.76
N GLU A 147 2.73 -4.94 -17.57
CA GLU A 147 2.87 -5.24 -19.00
C GLU A 147 1.92 -4.38 -19.84
N PRO A 148 2.28 -4.06 -21.09
CA PRO A 148 1.38 -3.36 -22.01
C PRO A 148 0.11 -4.18 -22.27
N TRP A 149 -0.97 -3.51 -22.64
CA TRP A 149 -2.21 -4.18 -23.01
C TRP A 149 -2.02 -5.05 -24.25
N ALA A 150 -2.23 -6.35 -24.08
CA ALA A 150 -2.10 -7.34 -25.14
C ALA A 150 -3.44 -7.69 -25.81
N ASP A 151 -4.55 -7.15 -25.31
CA ASP A 151 -5.87 -7.50 -25.84
C ASP A 151 -6.15 -6.86 -27.20
N GLN A 152 -6.84 -7.63 -28.03
CA GLN A 152 -7.31 -7.16 -29.31
C GLN A 152 -8.50 -6.21 -29.13
N ILE A 153 -8.40 -5.02 -29.71
CA ILE A 153 -9.51 -4.09 -29.81
C ILE A 153 -10.58 -4.75 -30.71
N LYS A 154 -11.65 -5.25 -30.10
CA LYS A 154 -12.83 -5.74 -30.83
C LYS A 154 -13.42 -4.56 -31.62
N GLN A 155 -13.97 -4.81 -32.80
CA GLN A 155 -14.49 -3.73 -33.67
C GLN A 155 -15.80 -3.09 -33.17
N LEU A 156 -16.50 -3.71 -32.21
CA LEU A 156 -17.87 -3.34 -31.82
C LEU A 156 -18.12 -2.97 -30.33
N PRO A 157 -17.13 -2.60 -29.48
CA PRO A 157 -17.38 -2.37 -28.05
C PRO A 157 -18.36 -1.22 -27.79
N ARG A 158 -18.43 -0.23 -28.68
CA ARG A 158 -19.37 0.89 -28.60
C ARG A 158 -20.82 0.51 -28.94
N LEU A 159 -21.01 -0.56 -29.72
CA LEU A 159 -22.35 -1.04 -30.10
C LEU A 159 -22.88 -2.03 -29.08
N VAL A 160 -22.01 -2.94 -28.61
CA VAL A 160 -22.36 -3.95 -27.59
C VAL A 160 -22.37 -3.33 -26.18
N LEU A 161 -21.80 -2.13 -26.01
CA LEU A 161 -21.67 -1.44 -24.73
C LEU A 161 -20.98 -2.30 -23.66
N HIS A 162 -20.06 -3.12 -24.15
CA HIS A 162 -19.41 -4.16 -23.38
C HIS A 162 -18.00 -4.37 -23.96
N GLN A 163 -16.99 -4.31 -23.09
CA GLN A 163 -15.61 -4.55 -23.48
C GLN A 163 -14.85 -5.29 -22.38
N GLU A 164 -14.27 -6.43 -22.74
CA GLU A 164 -13.39 -7.19 -21.86
C GLU A 164 -11.94 -6.77 -22.10
N PHE A 165 -11.16 -6.70 -21.03
CA PHE A 165 -9.72 -6.48 -21.08
C PHE A 165 -9.04 -7.11 -19.87
N THR A 166 -7.77 -7.44 -20.04
CA THR A 166 -6.91 -8.14 -19.11
C THR A 166 -5.83 -7.15 -18.69
N GLN A 167 -5.87 -6.74 -17.42
CA GLN A 167 -4.86 -5.86 -16.84
C GLN A 167 -3.84 -6.70 -16.08
N LYS A 168 -2.56 -6.57 -16.47
CA LYS A 168 -1.44 -7.15 -15.73
C LYS A 168 -0.78 -6.07 -14.88
N ILE A 169 -0.72 -6.33 -13.58
CA ILE A 169 -0.16 -5.46 -12.56
C ILE A 169 1.05 -6.18 -11.95
N ARG A 170 2.07 -5.42 -11.58
CA ARG A 170 3.18 -5.91 -10.78
C ARG A 170 3.26 -5.18 -9.45
N ASN A 171 3.76 -5.88 -8.43
CA ASN A 171 4.15 -5.32 -7.15
C ASN A 171 5.60 -5.70 -6.86
N ASP A 172 6.40 -4.66 -6.64
CA ASP A 172 7.83 -4.76 -6.40
C ASP A 172 8.15 -5.31 -4.99
N LEU A 173 7.22 -5.19 -4.03
CA LEU A 173 7.35 -5.68 -2.64
C LEU A 173 6.89 -7.13 -2.45
N ALA A 174 6.40 -7.79 -3.51
CA ALA A 174 5.92 -9.18 -3.53
C ALA A 174 4.67 -9.49 -2.67
N PHE A 175 4.41 -8.76 -1.59
CA PHE A 175 3.37 -9.08 -0.61
C PHE A 175 2.22 -8.07 -0.59
N TRP A 176 1.08 -8.56 -0.08
CA TRP A 176 -0.02 -7.72 0.37
C TRP A 176 0.32 -7.14 1.74
N LEU A 177 -0.06 -5.90 1.94
CA LEU A 177 0.23 -5.14 3.16
C LEU A 177 -1.05 -4.95 3.96
N GLY A 178 -0.96 -5.14 5.27
CA GLY A 178 -2.05 -4.86 6.19
C GLY A 178 -2.07 -3.41 6.66
N VAL A 179 -2.95 -3.13 7.63
CA VAL A 179 -2.95 -1.87 8.35
C VAL A 179 -1.65 -1.75 9.16
N PRO A 180 -0.92 -0.61 9.05
CA PRO A 180 0.28 -0.41 9.87
C PRO A 180 -0.11 -0.33 11.35
N TRP A 181 0.57 -1.12 12.18
CA TRP A 181 0.42 -1.11 13.63
C TRP A 181 1.76 -0.81 14.29
N THR A 182 1.73 -0.06 15.38
CA THR A 182 2.91 0.26 16.18
C THR A 182 2.64 -0.07 17.64
N ASP A 183 3.44 -0.98 18.20
CA ASP A 183 3.42 -1.28 19.63
C ASP A 183 4.26 -0.27 20.42
N THR A 184 3.79 0.12 21.60
CA THR A 184 4.56 0.93 22.54
C THR A 184 5.11 0.05 23.65
N PHE A 185 6.44 -0.09 23.69
CA PHE A 185 7.10 -0.82 24.77
C PHE A 185 7.43 0.16 25.91
N PRO A 186 6.99 -0.11 27.15
CA PRO A 186 7.31 0.73 28.28
C PRO A 186 8.83 0.74 28.49
N ARG A 187 9.39 1.93 28.73
CA ARG A 187 10.83 2.15 28.91
C ARG A 187 11.36 1.63 30.24
N ASP A 188 10.48 1.38 31.20
CA ASP A 188 10.85 1.01 32.55
C ASP A 188 10.84 -0.51 32.74
N THR A 189 11.89 -1.01 33.39
CA THR A 189 12.09 -2.42 33.76
C THR A 189 11.04 -2.97 34.74
N SER A 190 10.05 -2.16 35.14
CA SER A 190 8.94 -2.57 36.01
C SER A 190 7.82 -3.32 35.28
N GLY A 191 7.84 -3.37 33.95
CA GLY A 191 6.72 -3.90 33.14
C GLY A 191 6.97 -5.22 32.42
N TRP A 192 8.16 -5.84 32.49
CA TRP A 192 8.37 -7.16 31.88
C TRP A 192 8.07 -8.27 32.90
N THR A 193 6.80 -8.67 32.99
CA THR A 193 6.37 -9.94 33.63
C THR A 193 6.46 -11.10 32.66
N GLY A 194 7.48 -11.12 31.80
CA GLY A 194 7.80 -12.28 31.00
C GLY A 194 8.30 -13.39 31.92
N SER A 195 7.49 -14.41 32.13
CA SER A 195 7.90 -15.66 32.78
C SER A 195 8.96 -16.32 31.92
N ALA A 196 10.23 -15.95 32.11
CA ALA A 196 11.33 -16.74 31.58
C ALA A 196 11.26 -18.12 32.24
N PRO A 197 11.23 -19.24 31.48
CA PRO A 197 11.47 -20.54 32.06
C PRO A 197 12.86 -20.49 32.71
N ALA A 198 12.92 -20.74 34.01
CA ALA A 198 14.15 -20.80 34.77
C ALA A 198 15.10 -21.81 34.11
N GLY A 199 16.09 -21.33 33.36
CA GLY A 199 17.01 -22.23 32.67
C GLY A 199 18.12 -21.60 31.82
N CYS A 200 17.97 -20.39 31.29
CA CYS A 200 19.00 -19.81 30.41
C CYS A 200 19.48 -18.44 30.91
N SER A 201 20.56 -18.44 31.69
CA SER A 201 21.30 -17.25 32.09
C SER A 201 22.23 -16.77 30.98
N TRP A 202 21.86 -15.68 30.32
CA TRP A 202 22.84 -14.78 29.69
C TRP A 202 22.47 -13.37 30.15
N ALA A 203 22.82 -13.08 31.41
CA ALA A 203 22.73 -11.75 31.96
C ALA A 203 23.82 -10.88 31.31
N THR A 204 23.45 -10.09 30.32
CA THR A 204 24.27 -8.94 29.89
C THR A 204 23.93 -7.78 30.81
N SER A 205 24.71 -7.59 31.88
CA SER A 205 24.63 -6.40 32.71
C SER A 205 25.13 -5.19 31.91
N VAL A 206 24.23 -4.33 31.43
CA VAL A 206 24.59 -2.98 30.97
C VAL A 206 24.69 -2.08 32.20
N THR A 207 25.90 -1.96 32.75
CA THR A 207 26.21 -0.95 33.77
C THR A 207 26.30 0.41 33.09
N ARG A 208 25.24 1.23 33.15
CA ARG A 208 25.34 2.66 32.87
C ARG A 208 25.82 3.38 34.12
N THR A 209 27.07 3.81 34.15
CA THR A 209 27.58 4.77 35.14
C THR A 209 27.03 6.15 34.78
N ALA A 210 25.90 6.53 35.38
CA ALA A 210 25.40 7.90 35.36
C ALA A 210 26.02 8.66 36.55
N GLY A 211 26.87 9.65 36.27
CA GLY A 211 27.30 10.64 37.26
C GLY A 211 26.18 11.66 37.53
N PRO A 212 25.95 12.10 38.79
CA PRO A 212 24.88 13.03 39.12
C PRO A 212 25.27 14.50 38.85
N PRO A 213 24.27 15.40 38.68
CA PRO A 213 24.47 16.82 38.44
C PRO A 213 24.62 17.59 39.75
N SER A 214 25.54 18.55 39.83
CA SER A 214 25.55 19.52 40.94
C SER A 214 25.64 20.95 40.42
N CYS A 215 24.53 21.67 40.58
CA CYS A 215 24.40 23.10 40.46
C CYS A 215 24.88 23.75 41.78
N ALA A 216 25.83 24.68 41.75
CA ALA A 216 26.17 25.55 42.88
C ALA A 216 26.60 26.93 42.37
N THR A 217 26.03 27.98 42.96
CA THR A 217 26.27 29.41 42.66
C THR A 217 26.84 30.11 43.90
N ARG A 218 27.65 31.19 43.68
CA ARG A 218 28.19 32.25 44.59
C ARG A 218 29.43 31.90 45.43
N GLU A 219 30.45 32.74 45.68
CA GLU A 219 30.90 34.13 45.32
C GLU A 219 32.37 34.32 45.85
N PRO A 220 33.04 35.51 45.88
CA PRO A 220 34.41 35.71 45.34
C PRO A 220 35.56 35.94 46.36
N LYS A 221 36.82 35.94 45.90
CA LYS A 221 37.98 36.53 46.62
C LYS A 221 38.91 37.33 45.69
N THR A 222 39.01 38.63 45.99
CA THR A 222 39.99 39.68 45.60
C THR A 222 41.44 39.28 45.95
N GLY A 223 42.58 39.68 45.31
CA GLY A 223 43.03 40.66 44.30
C GLY A 223 44.57 40.42 44.08
N PRO A 224 45.47 41.35 43.62
CA PRO A 224 45.30 42.65 42.96
C PRO A 224 46.16 42.91 41.66
N ARG A 225 45.60 43.80 40.80
CA ARG A 225 46.14 44.93 39.95
C ARG A 225 47.46 44.88 39.13
N SER A 226 47.34 45.26 37.84
CA SER A 226 47.95 46.46 37.18
C SER A 226 47.39 46.66 35.74
N VAL A 227 46.39 47.53 35.48
CA VAL A 227 46.41 48.87 34.81
C VAL A 227 47.36 48.99 33.60
N SER A 228 46.91 49.18 32.34
CA SER A 228 46.58 50.51 31.74
C SER A 228 45.90 50.41 30.34
N PRO A 229 45.21 51.46 29.84
CA PRO A 229 44.16 51.39 28.80
C PRO A 229 44.48 52.14 27.49
N THR A 230 43.76 51.88 26.39
CA THR A 230 43.43 52.85 25.31
C THR A 230 42.22 52.36 24.49
N ALA A 231 41.21 53.22 24.31
CA ALA A 231 40.02 53.10 23.44
C ALA A 231 40.14 54.13 22.28
N PRO A 232 39.15 54.42 21.40
CA PRO A 232 37.80 53.86 21.20
C PRO A 232 37.31 53.68 19.72
N ALA A 233 36.16 53.00 19.59
CA ALA A 233 34.98 53.21 18.71
C ALA A 233 35.09 53.80 17.28
N ARG A 234 34.42 53.15 16.29
CA ARG A 234 33.28 53.74 15.56
C ARG A 234 32.51 52.76 14.65
N GLN A 235 31.23 53.10 14.51
CA GLN A 235 30.13 52.48 13.76
C GLN A 235 30.34 52.48 12.23
N ARG A 236 29.83 51.45 11.54
CA ARG A 236 28.63 51.49 10.69
C ARG A 236 28.34 50.11 10.11
#